data_AF-A0A928PU37-F1
#
_entry.id   AF-A0A928PU37-F1
#
_cell.length_a   1.000
_cell.length_b   1.000
_cell.length_c   1.000
_cell.angle_alpha   90.00
_cell.angle_beta   90.00
_cell.angle_gamma   90.00
#
_symmetry.space_group_name_H-M   'P 1'
#
loop_
_entity.id
_entity.type
_entity.pdbx_description
1 polymer ?
#
loop_
_entity_poly.entity_id
_entity_poly.type
_entity_poly.pdbx_seq_one_letter_code
_entity_poly.pdbx_strand_id
1 'polypeptide(L)'
;MKNGIKRVISLILCATMLLSVGAVGASAAKKTDCDGDCDKSPVVILPGINHSPTYLHNENGEKYLDADGNEVGGTLLILELSKLWGTLPALVISLLATIMLQHDIGLEKAAYKAASAAFWVQKCDNNGNHVENLQTQRWNHPISEMNEDDKDWLYRMIPLQNVEKEYGGDHIYLYTFNLVGDPMKSADELDEYIQMVKEQTGHDKVTLLPVSLGGTILTAYLDAYGHKDVDQIINVVACLNGTDIVADMMDRKWNLSDEFFYHEFIPPILGDDATLGYLINCVLHILPRSGVDAILTGAISGILDTIMINCPQIWAMIPSYRYDALAERYLNNDPAKKQLKEKTDRFQQARLNLEKNILAAVADGVEVNTIAAANLDFGEQDYTFFGIVASASDYNSDGIINLASTTIGATGAP
;
A
#
# COMPACT_ATOMS: atom_id res chain seq x y z
N MET A 1 64.60 -24.54 13.73
CA MET A 1 63.43 -25.27 14.31
C MET A 1 62.15 -24.42 14.46
N LYS A 2 62.19 -23.08 14.62
CA LYS A 2 60.97 -22.25 14.78
C LYS A 2 60.12 -22.01 13.51
N ASN A 3 60.69 -22.10 12.30
CA ASN A 3 59.96 -21.78 11.07
C ASN A 3 59.20 -22.97 10.45
N GLY A 4 59.60 -24.21 10.75
CA GLY A 4 58.89 -25.41 10.28
C GLY A 4 57.57 -25.64 11.03
N ILE A 5 57.58 -25.42 12.35
CA ILE A 5 56.39 -25.58 13.21
C ILE A 5 55.29 -24.58 12.82
N LYS A 6 55.65 -23.33 12.50
CA LYS A 6 54.68 -22.33 12.04
C LYS A 6 54.01 -22.71 10.71
N ARG A 7 54.75 -23.31 9.77
CA ARG A 7 54.19 -23.77 8.49
C ARG A 7 53.24 -24.94 8.65
N VAL A 8 53.56 -25.88 9.54
CA VAL A 8 52.68 -27.02 9.85
C VAL A 8 51.41 -26.55 10.56
N ILE A 9 51.51 -25.63 11.51
CA ILE A 9 50.35 -25.05 12.21
C ILE A 9 49.47 -24.25 11.23
N SER A 10 50.04 -23.46 10.31
CA SER A 10 49.27 -22.77 9.27
C SER A 10 48.58 -23.72 8.29
N LEU A 11 49.22 -24.84 7.93
CA LEU A 11 48.62 -25.86 7.07
C LEU A 11 47.48 -26.61 7.77
N ILE A 12 47.61 -26.91 9.06
CA ILE A 12 46.54 -27.52 9.86
C ILE A 12 45.38 -26.52 10.02
N LEU A 13 45.65 -25.24 10.27
CA LEU A 13 44.62 -24.19 10.33
C LEU A 13 43.91 -23.94 9.00
N CYS A 14 44.64 -23.99 7.87
CA CYS A 14 44.02 -23.92 6.54
C CYS A 14 43.19 -25.18 6.25
N ALA A 15 43.66 -26.36 6.65
CA ALA A 15 42.91 -27.61 6.48
C ALA A 15 41.66 -27.65 7.37
N THR A 16 41.71 -27.15 8.61
CA THR A 16 40.52 -27.03 9.47
C THR A 16 39.57 -25.95 8.99
N MET A 17 40.06 -24.84 8.40
CA MET A 17 39.20 -23.85 7.75
C MET A 17 38.58 -24.37 6.45
N LEU A 18 39.30 -25.17 5.65
CA LEU A 18 38.75 -25.80 4.43
C LEU A 18 37.77 -26.93 4.77
N LEU A 19 37.99 -27.67 5.86
CA LEU A 19 37.05 -28.67 6.36
C LEU A 19 35.84 -28.04 7.07
N SER A 20 35.95 -26.83 7.63
CA SER A 20 34.80 -26.09 8.16
C SER A 20 33.98 -25.37 7.08
N VAL A 21 34.57 -25.10 5.91
CA VAL A 21 33.87 -24.53 4.74
C VAL A 21 33.30 -25.64 3.84
N GLY A 22 33.77 -26.89 3.95
CA GLY A 22 33.33 -28.03 3.14
C GLY A 22 32.32 -28.98 3.78
N ALA A 23 31.81 -28.71 4.99
CA ALA A 23 30.90 -29.62 5.70
C ALA A 23 29.80 -28.93 6.53
N VAL A 24 29.35 -27.75 6.07
CA VAL A 24 28.04 -27.21 6.46
C VAL A 24 27.26 -26.86 5.20
N GLY A 25 27.06 -27.87 4.35
CA GLY A 25 25.74 -28.03 3.76
C GLY A 25 24.81 -28.49 4.86
N ALA A 26 24.55 -27.63 5.84
CA ALA A 26 23.32 -27.76 6.60
C ALA A 26 22.25 -27.48 5.57
N SER A 27 21.70 -28.53 4.96
CA SER A 27 20.35 -28.46 4.45
C SER A 27 19.53 -27.89 5.59
N ALA A 28 19.18 -26.60 5.51
CA ALA A 28 18.25 -26.00 6.45
C ALA A 28 17.08 -26.98 6.50
N ALA A 29 16.78 -27.50 7.70
CA ALA A 29 15.63 -28.37 7.85
C ALA A 29 14.45 -27.61 7.27
N LYS A 30 13.77 -28.24 6.33
CA LYS A 30 12.63 -27.66 5.63
C LYS A 30 11.58 -27.32 6.68
N LYS A 31 10.95 -26.16 6.51
CA LYS A 31 10.04 -25.59 7.50
C LYS A 31 8.67 -26.26 7.50
N THR A 32 8.36 -27.01 6.45
CA THR A 32 7.15 -27.82 6.32
C THR A 32 7.47 -29.29 6.52
N ASP A 33 6.58 -30.01 7.21
CA ASP A 33 6.74 -31.44 7.49
C ASP A 33 6.70 -32.32 6.23
N CYS A 34 6.16 -31.81 5.12
CA CYS A 34 6.01 -32.53 3.85
C CYS A 34 7.22 -32.47 2.91
N ASP A 35 8.19 -31.56 3.14
CA ASP A 35 9.34 -31.33 2.23
C ASP A 35 8.95 -31.24 0.73
N GLY A 36 7.84 -30.57 0.43
CA GLY A 36 7.35 -30.40 -0.94
C GLY A 36 6.59 -31.59 -1.54
N ASP A 37 6.47 -32.72 -0.82
CA ASP A 37 5.84 -33.96 -1.30
C ASP A 37 4.33 -34.02 -0.99
N CYS A 38 3.65 -32.87 -1.00
CA CYS A 38 2.20 -32.80 -0.80
C CYS A 38 1.50 -32.01 -1.90
N ASP A 39 0.20 -32.21 -2.05
CA ASP A 39 -0.63 -31.56 -3.08
C ASP A 39 -0.93 -30.08 -2.78
N LYS A 40 -0.38 -29.50 -1.71
CA LYS A 40 -0.70 -28.14 -1.23
C LYS A 40 0.49 -27.20 -1.43
N SER A 41 0.47 -26.44 -2.52
CA SER A 41 1.42 -25.35 -2.73
C SER A 41 1.35 -24.32 -1.58
N PRO A 42 2.49 -23.81 -1.08
CA PRO A 42 2.51 -22.79 -0.04
C PRO A 42 1.84 -21.51 -0.53
N VAL A 43 1.07 -20.88 0.34
CA VAL A 43 0.28 -19.67 0.05
C VAL A 43 1.10 -18.43 0.40
N VAL A 44 1.35 -17.58 -0.58
CA VAL A 44 1.96 -16.25 -0.41
C VAL A 44 0.88 -15.19 -0.53
N ILE A 45 0.62 -14.51 0.58
CA ILE A 45 -0.39 -13.45 0.68
C ILE A 45 0.23 -12.14 0.22
N LEU A 46 -0.42 -11.49 -0.76
CA LEU A 46 -0.11 -10.13 -1.18
C LEU A 46 -1.18 -9.22 -0.58
N PRO A 47 -0.86 -8.45 0.47
CA PRO A 47 -1.89 -7.92 1.34
C PRO A 47 -2.43 -6.55 0.86
N GLY A 48 -3.50 -6.10 1.50
CA GLY A 48 -4.18 -4.84 1.17
C GLY A 48 -3.46 -3.57 1.63
N ILE A 49 -4.06 -2.42 1.31
CA ILE A 49 -3.47 -1.09 1.52
C ILE A 49 -3.16 -0.75 2.99
N ASN A 50 -3.76 -1.44 3.96
CA ASN A 50 -3.57 -1.20 5.39
C ASN A 50 -2.80 -2.33 6.10
N HIS A 51 -2.13 -3.21 5.35
CA HIS A 51 -1.62 -4.49 5.88
C HIS A 51 -0.10 -4.63 5.70
N SER A 52 0.63 -3.52 5.54
CA SER A 52 2.09 -3.51 5.46
C SER A 52 2.67 -2.48 6.45
N PRO A 53 2.90 -2.85 7.72
CA PRO A 53 3.42 -1.94 8.74
C PRO A 53 4.74 -1.34 8.29
N THR A 54 4.81 -0.02 8.31
CA THR A 54 5.96 0.74 7.83
C THR A 54 6.33 1.80 8.85
N TYR A 55 7.63 1.88 9.17
CA TYR A 55 8.15 2.75 10.22
C TYR A 55 9.27 3.63 9.67
N LEU A 56 9.28 4.87 10.13
CA LEU A 56 10.40 5.79 9.91
C LEU A 56 11.61 5.31 10.69
N HIS A 57 12.77 5.30 10.06
CA HIS A 57 14.03 4.93 10.69
C HIS A 57 15.00 6.12 10.71
N ASN A 58 15.78 6.22 11.79
CA ASN A 58 16.83 7.21 11.95
C ASN A 58 18.09 6.83 11.14
N GLU A 59 19.11 7.70 11.18
CA GLU A 59 20.39 7.50 10.46
C GLU A 59 21.16 6.24 10.90
N ASN A 60 20.88 5.72 12.11
CA ASN A 60 21.49 4.50 12.64
C ASN A 60 20.75 3.23 12.20
N GLY A 61 19.63 3.35 11.49
CA GLY A 61 18.79 2.22 11.10
C GLY A 61 17.90 1.69 12.22
N GLU A 62 17.67 2.47 13.28
CA GLU A 62 16.69 2.16 14.33
C GLU A 62 15.38 2.91 14.07
N LYS A 63 14.25 2.40 14.58
CA LYS A 63 12.97 3.10 14.46
C LYS A 63 13.04 4.50 15.10
N TYR A 64 12.55 5.50 14.39
CA TYR A 64 12.48 6.87 14.85
C TYR A 64 11.40 7.02 15.92
N LEU A 65 11.75 7.70 17.01
CA LEU A 65 10.82 8.03 18.09
C LEU A 65 10.50 9.54 18.03
N ASP A 66 9.22 9.86 18.15
CA ASP A 66 8.75 11.24 18.26
C ASP A 66 9.10 11.89 19.61
N ALA A 67 8.70 13.15 19.80
CA ALA A 67 8.96 13.90 21.02
C ALA A 67 8.31 13.29 22.28
N ASP A 68 7.27 12.48 22.11
CA ASP A 68 6.53 11.79 23.17
C ASP A 68 7.08 10.37 23.41
N GLY A 69 8.08 9.95 22.63
CA GLY A 69 8.73 8.64 22.72
C GLY A 69 8.01 7.52 21.95
N ASN A 70 7.06 7.84 21.08
CA ASN A 70 6.33 6.86 20.28
C ASN A 70 7.04 6.59 18.94
N GLU A 71 6.98 5.36 18.47
CA GLU A 71 7.47 5.01 17.13
C GLU A 71 6.65 5.74 16.06
N VAL A 72 7.32 6.39 15.11
CA VAL A 72 6.65 7.02 13.97
C VAL A 72 6.48 5.97 12.87
N GLY A 73 5.26 5.45 12.76
CA GLY A 73 4.92 4.45 11.76
C GLY A 73 3.43 4.22 11.69
N GLY A 74 3.04 3.34 10.77
CA GLY A 74 1.65 3.01 10.54
C GLY A 74 1.50 2.06 9.37
N THR A 75 0.26 1.69 9.12
CA THR A 75 -0.09 0.70 8.10
C THR A 75 -0.69 1.29 6.84
N LEU A 76 -1.12 2.56 6.84
CA LEU A 76 -1.69 3.24 5.68
C LEU A 76 -1.23 4.70 5.62
N LEU A 77 -1.67 5.50 6.58
CA LEU A 77 -1.28 6.91 6.75
C LEU A 77 -0.43 7.06 8.01
N ILE A 78 0.73 7.67 7.87
CA ILE A 78 1.65 7.98 8.96
C ILE A 78 1.52 9.48 9.24
N LEU A 79 0.79 9.80 10.30
CA LEU A 79 0.53 11.17 10.72
C LEU A 79 1.48 11.56 11.86
N GLU A 80 2.30 12.58 11.64
CA GLU A 80 3.07 13.19 12.72
C GLU A 80 2.42 14.50 13.18
N LEU A 81 1.41 14.37 14.05
CA LEU A 81 0.62 15.51 14.52
C LEU A 81 1.45 16.55 15.28
N SER A 82 2.61 16.18 15.83
CA SER A 82 3.54 17.10 16.49
C SER A 82 4.02 18.21 15.53
N LYS A 83 4.16 17.92 14.24
CA LYS A 83 4.58 18.90 13.22
C LYS A 83 3.47 19.91 12.88
N LEU A 84 2.21 19.58 13.18
CA LEU A 84 1.09 20.49 12.97
C LEU A 84 1.16 21.72 13.88
N TRP A 85 1.78 21.62 15.07
CA TRP A 85 1.89 22.74 16.02
C TRP A 85 2.49 24.01 15.39
N GLY A 86 3.43 23.86 14.46
CA GLY A 86 4.02 25.00 13.73
C GLY A 86 3.08 25.65 12.72
N THR A 87 2.03 24.95 12.26
CA THR A 87 1.05 25.42 11.27
C THR A 87 -0.22 25.99 11.90
N LEU A 88 -0.57 25.54 13.12
CA LEU A 88 -1.80 25.92 13.81
C LEU A 88 -2.00 27.44 13.96
N PRO A 89 -1.00 28.27 14.34
CA PRO A 89 -1.21 29.71 14.49
C PRO A 89 -1.67 30.38 13.19
N ALA A 90 -1.05 30.01 12.06
CA ALA A 90 -1.42 30.55 10.76
C ALA A 90 -2.82 30.09 10.32
N LEU A 91 -3.17 28.83 10.59
CA LEU A 91 -4.49 28.29 10.31
C LEU A 91 -5.58 29.00 11.10
N VAL A 92 -5.39 29.17 12.42
CA VAL A 92 -6.35 29.86 13.29
C VAL A 92 -6.51 31.33 12.90
N ILE A 93 -5.41 32.05 12.62
CA ILE A 93 -5.47 33.46 12.19
C ILE A 93 -6.23 33.59 10.86
N SER A 94 -5.91 32.72 9.89
CA SER A 94 -6.56 32.75 8.57
C SER A 94 -8.04 32.38 8.64
N LEU A 95 -8.39 31.43 9.52
CA LEU A 95 -9.78 31.04 9.78
C LEU A 95 -10.58 32.21 10.38
N LEU A 96 -10.05 32.84 11.44
CA LEU A 96 -10.70 33.99 12.07
C LEU A 96 -10.83 35.18 11.11
N ALA A 97 -9.79 35.47 10.32
CA ALA A 97 -9.84 36.53 9.30
C ALA A 97 -10.89 36.23 8.22
N THR A 98 -10.98 34.98 7.76
CA THR A 98 -11.97 34.53 6.78
C THR A 98 -13.40 34.65 7.32
N ILE A 99 -13.62 34.27 8.58
CA ILE A 99 -14.93 34.43 9.25
C ILE A 99 -15.25 35.93 9.41
N MET A 100 -14.31 36.77 9.84
CA MET A 100 -14.56 38.20 10.02
C MET A 100 -14.83 38.94 8.71
N LEU A 101 -14.10 38.60 7.65
CA LEU A 101 -14.16 39.29 6.36
C LEU A 101 -15.08 38.62 5.34
N GLN A 102 -15.63 37.45 5.67
CA GLN A 102 -16.61 36.69 4.87
C GLN A 102 -16.11 36.31 3.46
N HIS A 103 -14.79 36.21 3.26
CA HIS A 103 -14.13 35.67 2.06
C HIS A 103 -12.79 35.06 2.45
N ASP A 104 -12.22 34.17 1.63
CA ASP A 104 -10.94 33.52 1.94
C ASP A 104 -9.80 34.54 2.14
N ILE A 105 -9.15 34.46 3.31
CA ILE A 105 -7.95 35.22 3.66
C ILE A 105 -6.84 34.24 4.04
N GLY A 106 -6.23 33.62 3.03
CA GLY A 106 -5.06 32.75 3.19
C GLY A 106 -5.36 31.40 3.87
N LEU A 107 -6.64 31.05 4.01
CA LEU A 107 -7.09 29.81 4.63
C LEU A 107 -6.73 28.61 3.75
N GLU A 108 -6.82 28.75 2.43
CA GLU A 108 -6.36 27.72 1.47
C GLU A 108 -4.87 27.40 1.68
N LYS A 109 -4.03 28.43 1.71
CA LYS A 109 -2.58 28.28 1.92
C LYS A 109 -2.26 27.70 3.29
N ALA A 110 -3.03 28.06 4.32
CA ALA A 110 -2.84 27.51 5.66
C ALA A 110 -3.23 26.03 5.72
N ALA A 111 -4.37 25.65 5.12
CA ALA A 111 -4.83 24.28 5.02
C ALA A 111 -3.84 23.40 4.22
N TYR A 112 -3.31 23.92 3.10
CA TYR A 112 -2.24 23.27 2.33
C TYR A 112 -1.03 22.94 3.19
N LYS A 113 -0.53 23.93 3.96
CA LYS A 113 0.64 23.73 4.82
C LYS A 113 0.37 22.73 5.93
N ALA A 114 -0.82 22.78 6.55
CA ALA A 114 -1.20 21.84 7.59
C ALA A 114 -1.26 20.41 7.06
N ALA A 115 -1.94 20.18 5.93
CA ALA A 115 -2.00 18.87 5.30
C ALA A 115 -0.61 18.36 4.88
N SER A 116 0.19 19.19 4.22
CA SER A 116 1.56 18.80 3.82
C SER A 116 2.43 18.46 5.03
N ALA A 117 2.28 19.19 6.14
CA ALA A 117 3.00 18.92 7.38
C ALA A 117 2.50 17.66 8.09
N ALA A 118 1.22 17.29 7.96
CA ALA A 118 0.68 16.07 8.56
C ALA A 118 1.26 14.81 7.93
N PHE A 119 1.42 14.81 6.60
CA PHE A 119 1.80 13.65 5.80
C PHE A 119 3.26 13.64 5.33
N TRP A 120 4.09 14.53 5.88
CA TRP A 120 5.46 14.75 5.42
C TRP A 120 6.31 13.47 5.39
N VAL A 121 6.05 12.54 6.32
CA VAL A 121 6.79 11.28 6.47
C VAL A 121 6.70 10.42 5.20
N GLN A 122 5.58 10.44 4.51
CA GLN A 122 5.32 9.62 3.32
C GLN A 122 5.61 10.37 2.00
N LYS A 123 6.37 11.46 2.07
CA LYS A 123 6.65 12.28 0.91
C LYS A 123 7.53 11.56 -0.11
N CYS A 124 7.15 11.64 -1.39
CA CYS A 124 7.98 11.20 -2.51
C CYS A 124 8.64 12.37 -3.25
N ASP A 125 9.87 12.17 -3.71
CA ASP A 125 10.58 13.08 -4.60
C ASP A 125 9.99 13.03 -6.04
N ASN A 126 10.45 13.90 -6.93
CA ASN A 126 9.95 13.95 -8.32
C ASN A 126 10.30 12.69 -9.15
N ASN A 127 11.16 11.81 -8.66
CA ASN A 127 11.48 10.52 -9.29
C ASN A 127 10.60 9.39 -8.75
N GLY A 128 9.72 9.69 -7.79
CA GLY A 128 8.88 8.73 -7.10
C GLY A 128 9.65 7.79 -6.19
N ASN A 129 10.65 8.32 -5.49
CA ASN A 129 11.29 7.66 -4.36
C ASN A 129 10.89 8.35 -3.06
N HIS A 130 10.83 7.59 -1.97
CA HIS A 130 10.65 8.16 -0.63
C HIS A 130 11.78 9.11 -0.29
N VAL A 131 11.40 10.27 0.23
CA VAL A 131 12.36 11.24 0.77
C VAL A 131 12.90 10.72 2.10
N GLU A 132 12.02 10.17 2.94
CA GLU A 132 12.36 9.69 4.27
C GLU A 132 12.69 8.18 4.26
N ASN A 133 13.47 7.74 5.25
CA ASN A 133 13.87 6.35 5.42
C ASN A 133 12.73 5.51 6.02
N LEU A 134 11.71 5.25 5.21
CA LEU A 134 10.61 4.35 5.55
C LEU A 134 11.00 2.90 5.27
N GLN A 135 10.88 2.05 6.30
CA GLN A 135 11.12 0.61 6.17
C GLN A 135 9.87 -0.17 6.55
N THR A 136 9.46 -1.05 5.64
CA THR A 136 8.33 -1.96 5.83
C THR A 136 8.80 -3.19 6.60
N GLN A 137 8.08 -3.55 7.65
CA GLN A 137 8.31 -4.76 8.43
C GLN A 137 8.12 -5.99 7.53
N ARG A 138 9.11 -6.90 7.53
CA ARG A 138 9.12 -8.12 6.71
C ARG A 138 9.07 -9.36 7.59
N TRP A 139 8.32 -10.37 7.17
CA TRP A 139 8.31 -11.70 7.77
C TRP A 139 8.81 -12.72 6.75
N ASN A 140 10.06 -13.15 6.90
CA ASN A 140 10.73 -14.09 6.00
C ASN A 140 10.63 -15.54 6.51
N HIS A 141 9.46 -15.89 7.03
CA HIS A 141 9.14 -17.18 7.63
C HIS A 141 7.62 -17.40 7.56
N PRO A 142 7.14 -18.64 7.71
CA PRO A 142 5.71 -18.91 7.71
C PRO A 142 5.00 -18.33 8.94
N ILE A 143 3.67 -18.22 8.89
CA ILE A 143 2.87 -17.66 9.99
C ILE A 143 2.90 -18.53 11.26
N SER A 144 3.27 -19.81 11.14
CA SER A 144 3.51 -20.69 12.31
C SER A 144 4.66 -20.22 13.20
N GLU A 145 5.58 -19.41 12.66
CA GLU A 145 6.70 -18.82 13.39
C GLU A 145 6.47 -17.36 13.79
N MET A 146 5.32 -16.76 13.45
CA MET A 146 4.96 -15.43 13.95
C MET A 146 4.72 -15.48 15.45
N ASN A 147 5.09 -14.40 16.16
CA ASN A 147 4.67 -14.23 17.54
C ASN A 147 3.14 -13.99 17.60
N GLU A 148 2.55 -14.18 18.78
CA GLU A 148 1.10 -14.08 18.97
C GLU A 148 0.55 -12.69 18.57
N ASP A 149 1.25 -11.61 18.92
CA ASP A 149 0.78 -10.24 18.63
C ASP A 149 0.72 -9.96 17.10
N ASP A 150 1.76 -10.35 16.36
CA ASP A 150 1.81 -10.22 14.89
C ASP A 150 0.75 -11.10 14.23
N LYS A 151 0.54 -12.32 14.74
CA LYS A 151 -0.42 -13.28 14.21
C LYS A 151 -1.86 -12.83 14.46
N ASP A 152 -2.17 -12.32 15.65
CA ASP A 152 -3.46 -11.73 16.00
C ASP A 152 -3.74 -10.48 15.15
N TRP A 153 -2.73 -9.64 14.93
CA TRP A 153 -2.84 -8.52 14.00
C TRP A 153 -3.18 -9.00 12.59
N LEU A 154 -2.45 -9.98 12.05
CA LEU A 154 -2.69 -10.53 10.72
C LEU A 154 -4.12 -11.08 10.59
N TYR A 155 -4.62 -11.82 11.59
CA TYR A 155 -5.97 -12.38 11.57
C TYR A 155 -7.11 -11.38 11.67
N ARG A 156 -6.86 -10.22 12.28
CA ARG A 156 -7.81 -9.10 12.24
C ARG A 156 -7.87 -8.45 10.86
N MET A 157 -6.75 -8.45 10.15
CA MET A 157 -6.64 -7.82 8.82
C MET A 157 -7.16 -8.73 7.71
N ILE A 158 -6.82 -10.02 7.78
CA ILE A 158 -7.20 -11.04 6.80
C ILE A 158 -7.65 -12.27 7.60
N PRO A 159 -8.93 -12.68 7.55
CA PRO A 159 -9.46 -13.78 8.36
C PRO A 159 -9.01 -15.14 7.83
N LEU A 160 -7.73 -15.47 8.06
CA LEU A 160 -7.03 -16.64 7.54
C LEU A 160 -7.21 -17.91 8.39
N GLN A 161 -7.98 -17.87 9.47
CA GLN A 161 -8.07 -18.99 10.43
C GLN A 161 -8.51 -20.29 9.76
N ASN A 162 -9.44 -20.21 8.79
CA ASN A 162 -9.87 -21.38 8.02
C ASN A 162 -8.81 -21.83 7.00
N VAL A 163 -8.03 -20.90 6.44
CA VAL A 163 -6.93 -21.21 5.53
C VAL A 163 -5.81 -21.91 6.28
N GLU A 164 -5.42 -21.41 7.46
CA GLU A 164 -4.42 -22.06 8.32
C GLU A 164 -4.86 -23.46 8.74
N LYS A 165 -6.13 -23.63 9.12
CA LYS A 165 -6.66 -24.94 9.48
C LYS A 165 -6.57 -25.96 8.34
N GLU A 166 -6.74 -25.50 7.10
CA GLU A 166 -6.70 -26.37 5.93
C GLU A 166 -5.27 -26.60 5.43
N TYR A 167 -4.45 -25.57 5.31
CA TYR A 167 -3.11 -25.64 4.71
C TYR A 167 -1.99 -25.93 5.72
N GLY A 168 -2.20 -25.63 7.00
CA GLY A 168 -1.13 -25.56 8.00
C GLY A 168 -0.46 -24.19 8.01
N GLY A 169 -0.16 -23.67 9.21
CA GLY A 169 0.49 -22.36 9.35
C GLY A 169 1.92 -22.31 8.83
N ASP A 170 2.57 -23.46 8.66
CA ASP A 170 3.88 -23.66 8.02
C ASP A 170 3.86 -23.49 6.49
N HIS A 171 2.67 -23.50 5.88
CA HIS A 171 2.48 -23.31 4.44
C HIS A 171 2.02 -21.90 4.07
N ILE A 172 1.81 -21.00 5.03
CA ILE A 172 1.25 -19.67 4.78
C ILE A 172 2.30 -18.60 5.08
N TYR A 173 2.46 -17.68 4.14
CA TYR A 173 3.47 -16.63 4.15
C TYR A 173 2.84 -15.27 3.83
N LEU A 174 3.36 -14.22 4.46
CA LEU A 174 2.91 -12.85 4.27
C LEU A 174 4.00 -12.01 3.61
N TYR A 175 3.79 -11.63 2.35
CA TYR A 175 4.67 -10.71 1.64
C TYR A 175 4.16 -9.27 1.81
N THR A 176 4.72 -8.53 2.76
CA THR A 176 4.47 -7.08 2.87
C THR A 176 5.30 -6.30 1.87
N PHE A 177 4.84 -5.10 1.50
CA PHE A 177 5.54 -4.22 0.56
C PHE A 177 5.33 -2.75 0.91
N ASN A 178 6.18 -1.87 0.39
CA ASN A 178 6.08 -0.44 0.68
C ASN A 178 4.90 0.18 -0.08
N LEU A 179 3.89 0.59 0.65
CA LEU A 179 2.61 1.12 0.15
C LEU A 179 2.71 2.46 -0.57
N VAL A 180 3.82 3.18 -0.38
CA VAL A 180 4.09 4.42 -1.09
C VAL A 180 5.25 4.25 -2.10
N GLY A 181 5.70 3.01 -2.34
CA GLY A 181 6.86 2.66 -3.16
C GLY A 181 6.59 2.52 -4.68
N ASP A 182 7.47 1.77 -5.34
CA ASP A 182 7.37 1.39 -6.75
C ASP A 182 6.86 -0.07 -6.86
N PRO A 183 5.67 -0.30 -7.43
CA PRO A 183 5.09 -1.65 -7.54
C PRO A 183 5.95 -2.60 -8.36
N MET A 184 6.72 -2.11 -9.33
CA MET A 184 7.60 -2.96 -10.14
C MET A 184 8.80 -3.44 -9.31
N LYS A 185 9.35 -2.58 -8.45
CA LYS A 185 10.38 -2.99 -7.49
C LYS A 185 9.82 -3.98 -6.47
N SER A 186 8.59 -3.79 -6.02
CA SER A 186 7.93 -4.76 -5.15
C SER A 186 7.69 -6.11 -5.84
N ALA A 187 7.49 -6.13 -7.16
CA ALA A 187 7.48 -7.39 -7.90
C ALA A 187 8.85 -8.08 -7.91
N ASP A 188 9.95 -7.33 -8.05
CA ASP A 188 11.30 -7.89 -7.95
C ASP A 188 11.55 -8.52 -6.57
N GLU A 189 11.18 -7.80 -5.51
CA GLU A 189 11.28 -8.28 -4.12
C GLU A 189 10.33 -9.48 -3.85
N LEU A 190 9.18 -9.56 -4.52
CA LEU A 190 8.27 -10.70 -4.43
C LEU A 190 8.88 -11.94 -5.10
N ASP A 191 9.57 -11.81 -6.23
CA ASP A 191 10.26 -12.95 -6.86
C ASP A 191 11.30 -13.56 -5.92
N GLU A 192 12.13 -12.72 -5.29
CA GLU A 192 13.09 -13.15 -4.28
C GLU A 192 12.40 -13.86 -3.09
N TYR A 193 11.27 -13.30 -2.63
CA TYR A 193 10.48 -13.88 -1.55
C TYR A 193 9.90 -15.25 -1.94
N ILE A 194 9.39 -15.41 -3.16
CA ILE A 194 8.88 -16.69 -3.67
C ILE A 194 9.98 -17.74 -3.74
N GLN A 195 11.19 -17.38 -4.21
CA GLN A 195 12.31 -18.32 -4.21
C GLN A 195 12.67 -18.76 -2.77
N MET A 196 12.65 -17.83 -1.82
CA MET A 196 12.85 -18.14 -0.40
C MET A 196 11.76 -19.10 0.13
N VAL A 197 10.49 -18.87 -0.19
CA VAL A 197 9.38 -19.76 0.23
C VAL A 197 9.56 -21.16 -0.35
N LYS A 198 9.90 -21.27 -1.63
CA LYS A 198 10.20 -22.56 -2.28
C LYS A 198 11.38 -23.27 -1.63
N GLU A 199 12.44 -22.53 -1.30
CA GLU A 199 13.60 -23.09 -0.58
C GLU A 199 13.22 -23.58 0.81
N GLN A 200 12.42 -22.80 1.56
CA GLN A 200 12.03 -23.16 2.93
C GLN A 200 11.06 -24.35 2.97
N THR A 201 10.18 -24.49 1.99
CA THR A 201 9.11 -25.50 2.01
C THR A 201 9.42 -26.74 1.16
N GLY A 202 10.34 -26.64 0.19
CA GLY A 202 10.64 -27.74 -0.74
C GLY A 202 9.71 -27.80 -1.95
N HIS A 203 8.70 -26.93 -2.05
CA HIS A 203 7.78 -26.90 -3.19
C HIS A 203 8.38 -26.20 -4.41
N ASP A 204 7.94 -26.60 -5.60
CA ASP A 204 8.36 -26.01 -6.87
C ASP A 204 7.58 -24.74 -7.24
N LYS A 205 6.39 -24.54 -6.66
CA LYS A 205 5.48 -23.44 -6.97
C LYS A 205 4.79 -22.93 -5.72
N VAL A 206 4.14 -21.77 -5.85
CA VAL A 206 3.36 -21.15 -4.78
C VAL A 206 1.95 -20.79 -5.26
N THR A 207 1.02 -20.69 -4.31
CA THR A 207 -0.29 -20.06 -4.53
C THR A 207 -0.18 -18.58 -4.16
N LEU A 208 -0.54 -17.68 -5.08
CA LEU A 208 -0.63 -16.25 -4.81
C LEU A 208 -2.05 -15.87 -4.37
N LEU A 209 -2.16 -15.23 -3.19
CA LEU A 209 -3.41 -14.71 -2.65
C LEU A 209 -3.36 -13.18 -2.58
N PRO A 210 -3.57 -12.45 -3.70
CA PRO A 210 -3.70 -11.01 -3.68
C PRO A 210 -5.02 -10.56 -3.06
N VAL A 211 -4.90 -9.70 -2.04
CA VAL A 211 -6.02 -9.09 -1.32
C VAL A 211 -5.98 -7.58 -1.54
N SER A 212 -7.08 -6.99 -2.03
CA SER A 212 -7.16 -5.53 -2.23
C SER A 212 -5.94 -5.00 -3.00
N LEU A 213 -5.17 -4.05 -2.45
CA LEU A 213 -3.96 -3.50 -3.09
C LEU A 213 -2.97 -4.55 -3.60
N GLY A 214 -2.89 -5.74 -2.98
CA GLY A 214 -2.01 -6.82 -3.46
C GLY A 214 -2.22 -7.19 -4.93
N GLY A 215 -3.38 -6.87 -5.51
CA GLY A 215 -3.65 -6.99 -6.94
C GLY A 215 -2.68 -6.19 -7.83
N THR A 216 -2.19 -5.04 -7.37
CA THR A 216 -1.17 -4.28 -8.13
C THR A 216 0.15 -5.02 -8.15
N ILE A 217 0.54 -5.67 -7.04
CA ILE A 217 1.77 -6.43 -6.97
C ILE A 217 1.69 -7.69 -7.81
N LEU A 218 0.54 -8.40 -7.80
CA LEU A 218 0.29 -9.50 -8.73
C LEU A 218 0.47 -9.04 -10.18
N THR A 219 -0.13 -7.91 -10.55
CA THR A 219 -0.07 -7.37 -11.91
C THR A 219 1.36 -7.09 -12.35
N ALA A 220 2.15 -6.44 -11.49
CA ALA A 220 3.56 -6.17 -11.76
C ALA A 220 4.38 -7.47 -11.87
N TYR A 221 4.14 -8.43 -10.98
CA TYR A 221 4.85 -9.72 -10.95
C TYR A 221 4.60 -10.55 -12.21
N LEU A 222 3.35 -10.76 -12.59
CA LEU A 222 3.01 -11.55 -13.78
C LEU A 222 3.61 -10.97 -15.05
N ASP A 223 3.70 -9.64 -15.14
CA ASP A 223 4.30 -8.99 -16.31
C ASP A 223 5.83 -9.07 -16.33
N ALA A 224 6.50 -8.99 -15.18
CA ALA A 224 7.95 -9.05 -15.08
C ALA A 224 8.51 -10.49 -15.12
N TYR A 225 7.83 -11.43 -14.47
CA TYR A 225 8.34 -12.78 -14.18
C TYR A 225 7.49 -13.91 -14.76
N GLY A 226 6.28 -13.61 -15.24
CA GLY A 226 5.34 -14.61 -15.73
C GLY A 226 4.77 -15.46 -14.57
N HIS A 227 4.49 -16.73 -14.87
CA HIS A 227 3.75 -17.62 -13.97
C HIS A 227 4.44 -18.98 -13.77
N LYS A 228 5.73 -19.10 -14.08
CA LYS A 228 6.49 -20.37 -13.97
C LYS A 228 6.51 -20.93 -12.55
N ASP A 229 6.56 -20.04 -11.54
CA ASP A 229 6.63 -20.37 -10.12
C ASP A 229 5.24 -20.34 -9.44
N VAL A 230 4.18 -20.18 -10.23
CA VAL A 230 2.81 -20.02 -9.73
C VAL A 230 2.00 -21.28 -10.02
N ASP A 231 1.30 -21.76 -9.00
CA ASP A 231 0.39 -22.91 -9.07
C ASP A 231 -1.06 -22.44 -9.17
N GLN A 232 -1.45 -21.53 -8.27
CA GLN A 232 -2.78 -20.94 -8.24
C GLN A 232 -2.72 -19.43 -7.97
N ILE A 233 -3.74 -18.71 -8.43
CA ILE A 233 -3.99 -17.31 -8.12
C ILE A 233 -5.41 -17.20 -7.57
N ILE A 234 -5.54 -16.66 -6.36
CA ILE A 234 -6.84 -16.46 -5.71
C ILE A 234 -6.99 -14.96 -5.44
N ASN A 235 -7.67 -14.25 -6.33
CA ASN A 235 -7.95 -12.83 -6.16
C ASN A 235 -9.05 -12.63 -5.12
N VAL A 236 -8.79 -11.85 -4.07
CA VAL A 236 -9.78 -11.47 -3.06
C VAL A 236 -9.95 -9.97 -3.09
N VAL A 237 -11.04 -9.50 -3.71
CA VAL A 237 -11.31 -8.08 -3.97
C VAL A 237 -10.07 -7.32 -4.48
N ALA A 238 -9.28 -7.97 -5.35
CA ALA A 238 -7.96 -7.48 -5.72
C ALA A 238 -8.04 -6.24 -6.64
N CYS A 239 -7.20 -5.23 -6.38
CA CYS A 239 -7.09 -4.02 -7.17
C CYS A 239 -6.26 -4.29 -8.44
N LEU A 240 -6.88 -4.92 -9.45
CA LEU A 240 -6.18 -5.32 -10.68
C LEU A 240 -6.15 -4.21 -11.73
N ASN A 241 -7.19 -3.37 -11.79
CA ASN A 241 -7.30 -2.25 -12.72
C ASN A 241 -7.60 -0.92 -12.02
N GLY A 242 -7.14 -0.74 -10.77
CA GLY A 242 -7.33 0.51 -10.02
C GLY A 242 -8.74 0.74 -9.47
N THR A 243 -8.98 1.96 -8.98
CA THR A 243 -10.27 2.45 -8.49
C THR A 243 -10.52 3.90 -8.93
N ASP A 244 -11.77 4.21 -9.32
CA ASP A 244 -12.16 5.58 -9.68
C ASP A 244 -12.03 6.56 -8.51
N ILE A 245 -12.06 6.09 -7.25
CA ILE A 245 -11.83 6.94 -6.07
C ILE A 245 -10.49 7.69 -6.21
N VAL A 246 -9.41 6.97 -6.47
CA VAL A 246 -8.07 7.56 -6.59
C VAL A 246 -7.98 8.46 -7.82
N ALA A 247 -8.62 8.06 -8.93
CA ALA A 247 -8.65 8.86 -10.14
C ALA A 247 -9.41 10.18 -9.96
N ASP A 248 -10.53 10.18 -9.25
CA ASP A 248 -11.30 11.38 -8.95
C ASP A 248 -10.61 12.28 -7.94
N MET A 249 -9.93 11.71 -6.94
CA MET A 249 -9.06 12.48 -6.05
C MET A 249 -7.97 13.23 -6.84
N MET A 250 -7.31 12.54 -7.77
CA MET A 250 -6.29 13.15 -8.62
C MET A 250 -6.88 14.13 -9.64
N ASP A 251 -8.07 13.86 -10.18
CA ASP A 251 -8.75 14.77 -11.09
C ASP A 251 -9.40 15.97 -10.37
N ARG A 252 -9.46 15.90 -9.03
CA ARG A 252 -10.15 16.85 -8.15
C ARG A 252 -11.64 16.96 -8.45
N LYS A 253 -12.28 15.81 -8.66
CA LYS A 253 -13.73 15.69 -8.88
C LYS A 253 -14.40 15.22 -7.61
N TRP A 254 -15.27 16.07 -7.07
CA TRP A 254 -15.87 15.88 -5.76
C TRP A 254 -17.39 15.92 -5.81
N ASN A 255 -18.02 15.11 -4.97
CA ASN A 255 -19.39 15.24 -4.52
C ASN A 255 -19.42 16.12 -3.26
N LEU A 256 -19.66 17.42 -3.43
CA LEU A 256 -19.78 18.40 -2.32
C LEU A 256 -21.21 18.95 -2.20
N SER A 257 -22.20 18.12 -2.49
CA SER A 257 -23.59 18.49 -2.19
C SER A 257 -23.73 18.78 -0.69
N ASP A 258 -24.57 19.75 -0.33
CA ASP A 258 -24.73 20.13 1.09
C ASP A 258 -25.26 18.95 1.93
N GLU A 259 -26.11 18.11 1.34
CA GLU A 259 -26.61 16.89 1.97
C GLU A 259 -25.44 15.95 2.31
N PHE A 260 -24.64 15.56 1.32
CA PHE A 260 -23.49 14.68 1.56
C PHE A 260 -22.46 15.32 2.50
N PHE A 261 -22.08 16.57 2.25
CA PHE A 261 -21.00 17.23 2.98
C PHE A 261 -21.31 17.38 4.47
N TYR A 262 -22.49 17.92 4.82
CA TYR A 262 -22.82 18.20 6.23
C TYR A 262 -23.39 16.99 6.97
N HIS A 263 -24.12 16.10 6.28
CA HIS A 263 -24.85 15.00 6.94
C HIS A 263 -24.15 13.65 6.84
N GLU A 264 -23.27 13.44 5.86
CA GLU A 264 -22.64 12.14 5.59
C GLU A 264 -21.12 12.17 5.69
N PHE A 265 -20.45 13.24 5.26
CA PHE A 265 -18.98 13.34 5.23
C PHE A 265 -18.37 13.84 6.54
N ILE A 266 -18.89 14.95 7.08
CA ILE A 266 -18.35 15.57 8.29
C ILE A 266 -18.53 14.69 9.54
N PRO A 267 -19.70 14.08 9.81
CA PRO A 267 -19.89 13.34 11.06
C PRO A 267 -18.89 12.18 11.29
N PRO A 268 -18.58 11.32 10.29
CA PRO A 268 -17.58 10.27 10.46
C PRO A 268 -16.16 10.78 10.71
N ILE A 269 -15.78 11.93 10.14
CA ILE A 269 -14.44 12.54 10.32
C ILE A 269 -14.28 13.09 11.74
N LEU A 270 -15.37 13.54 12.36
CA LEU A 270 -15.35 14.14 13.70
C LEU A 270 -15.18 13.11 14.82
N GLY A 271 -15.45 11.83 14.56
CA GLY A 271 -15.46 10.77 15.57
C GLY A 271 -16.47 11.04 16.69
N ASP A 272 -16.35 10.29 17.79
CA ASP A 272 -17.30 10.34 18.92
C ASP A 272 -17.07 11.52 19.90
N ASP A 273 -16.18 12.48 19.60
CA ASP A 273 -15.94 13.64 20.47
C ASP A 273 -17.03 14.70 20.30
N ALA A 274 -18.04 14.63 21.19
CA ALA A 274 -19.16 15.55 21.21
C ALA A 274 -18.77 17.04 21.36
N THR A 275 -17.66 17.35 22.03
CA THR A 275 -17.23 18.74 22.26
C THR A 275 -16.55 19.30 21.02
N LEU A 276 -15.66 18.52 20.41
CA LEU A 276 -15.02 18.87 19.15
C LEU A 276 -16.05 18.95 18.01
N GLY A 277 -16.98 18.00 17.96
CA GLY A 277 -18.08 17.99 17.01
C GLY A 277 -18.97 19.22 17.12
N TYR A 278 -19.34 19.65 18.33
CA TYR A 278 -20.11 20.88 18.54
C TYR A 278 -19.35 22.14 18.09
N LEU A 279 -18.05 22.24 18.40
CA LEU A 279 -17.23 23.38 18.02
C LEU A 279 -17.07 23.48 16.50
N ILE A 280 -16.78 22.37 15.83
CA ILE A 280 -16.64 22.34 14.37
C ILE A 280 -17.98 22.63 13.71
N ASN A 281 -19.09 22.09 14.23
CA ASN A 281 -20.42 22.44 13.74
C ASN A 281 -20.69 23.95 13.83
N CYS A 282 -20.32 24.61 14.94
CA CYS A 282 -20.45 26.06 15.06
C CYS A 282 -19.58 26.80 14.03
N VAL A 283 -18.33 26.38 13.83
CA VAL A 283 -17.42 26.97 12.83
C VAL A 283 -17.98 26.81 11.42
N LEU A 284 -18.48 25.64 11.07
CA LEU A 284 -19.07 25.35 9.76
C LEU A 284 -20.31 26.19 9.46
N HIS A 285 -21.11 26.55 10.47
CA HIS A 285 -22.29 27.41 10.31
C HIS A 285 -21.95 28.89 10.10
N ILE A 286 -20.78 29.35 10.56
CA ILE A 286 -20.34 30.76 10.45
C ILE A 286 -19.30 31.00 9.35
N LEU A 287 -18.64 29.93 8.89
CA LEU A 287 -17.65 29.98 7.82
C LEU A 287 -18.36 30.18 6.48
N PRO A 288 -18.02 31.21 5.69
CA PRO A 288 -18.57 31.37 4.35
C PRO A 288 -18.19 30.18 3.46
N ARG A 289 -19.01 29.88 2.43
CA ARG A 289 -18.74 28.78 1.51
C ARG A 289 -17.35 28.86 0.86
N SER A 290 -16.91 30.06 0.51
CA SER A 290 -15.54 30.29 0.00
C SER A 290 -14.44 29.85 0.97
N GLY A 291 -14.69 29.92 2.28
CA GLY A 291 -13.78 29.43 3.31
C GLY A 291 -13.76 27.90 3.40
N VAL A 292 -14.92 27.25 3.28
CA VAL A 292 -15.02 25.79 3.20
C VAL A 292 -14.27 25.27 1.97
N ASP A 293 -14.54 25.86 0.80
CA ASP A 293 -13.90 25.50 -0.46
C ASP A 293 -12.38 25.72 -0.40
N ALA A 294 -11.92 26.80 0.23
CA ALA A 294 -10.50 27.07 0.48
C ALA A 294 -9.85 26.00 1.37
N ILE A 295 -10.49 25.59 2.48
CA ILE A 295 -9.95 24.51 3.33
C ILE A 295 -9.81 23.22 2.54
N LEU A 296 -10.87 22.79 1.84
CA LEU A 296 -10.87 21.54 1.08
C LEU A 296 -9.82 21.58 -0.03
N THR A 297 -9.79 22.66 -0.82
CA THR A 297 -8.83 22.84 -1.91
C THR A 297 -7.40 22.82 -1.40
N GLY A 298 -7.12 23.55 -0.33
CA GLY A 298 -5.80 23.62 0.27
C GLY A 298 -5.36 22.27 0.83
N ALA A 299 -6.19 21.65 1.65
CA ALA A 299 -5.88 20.37 2.29
C ALA A 299 -5.64 19.26 1.25
N ILE A 300 -6.52 19.14 0.25
CA ILE A 300 -6.36 18.16 -0.83
C ILE A 300 -5.11 18.46 -1.64
N SER A 301 -4.82 19.72 -1.95
CA SER A 301 -3.59 20.07 -2.67
C SER A 301 -2.35 19.64 -1.89
N GLY A 302 -2.34 19.85 -0.57
CA GLY A 302 -1.26 19.41 0.30
C GLY A 302 -1.10 17.89 0.31
N ILE A 303 -2.21 17.14 0.36
CA ILE A 303 -2.20 15.68 0.27
C ILE A 303 -1.68 15.22 -1.10
N LEU A 304 -2.23 15.77 -2.19
CA LEU A 304 -1.86 15.40 -3.56
C LEU A 304 -0.36 15.61 -3.80
N ASP A 305 0.17 16.77 -3.45
CA ASP A 305 1.56 17.14 -3.67
C ASP A 305 2.52 16.40 -2.74
N THR A 306 2.07 15.98 -1.56
CA THR A 306 2.91 15.28 -0.58
C THR A 306 2.96 13.78 -0.84
N ILE A 307 1.81 13.11 -0.98
CA ILE A 307 1.75 11.64 -0.99
C ILE A 307 1.24 11.02 -2.29
N MET A 308 0.47 11.74 -3.13
CA MET A 308 -0.21 11.11 -4.26
C MET A 308 0.53 11.26 -5.58
N ILE A 309 0.77 12.50 -6.03
CA ILE A 309 1.23 12.78 -7.38
C ILE A 309 2.60 12.16 -7.65
N ASN A 310 3.49 12.19 -6.66
CA ASN A 310 4.84 11.68 -6.81
C ASN A 310 4.98 10.20 -6.40
N CYS A 311 3.90 9.50 -6.04
CA CYS A 311 4.00 8.12 -5.56
C CYS A 311 3.60 7.09 -6.66
N PRO A 312 4.52 6.27 -7.18
CA PRO A 312 4.20 5.30 -8.23
C PRO A 312 3.10 4.30 -7.85
N GLN A 313 3.06 3.85 -6.58
CA GLN A 313 2.02 2.95 -6.08
C GLN A 313 0.61 3.59 -6.11
N ILE A 314 0.50 4.91 -5.93
CA ILE A 314 -0.79 5.61 -6.10
C ILE A 314 -1.22 5.60 -7.57
N TRP A 315 -0.28 5.81 -8.50
CA TRP A 315 -0.57 5.71 -9.94
C TRP A 315 -1.00 4.30 -10.37
N ALA A 316 -0.49 3.26 -9.70
CA ALA A 316 -0.94 1.88 -9.93
C ALA A 316 -2.42 1.65 -9.58
N MET A 317 -2.99 2.50 -8.70
CA MET A 317 -4.41 2.48 -8.35
C MET A 317 -5.30 3.33 -9.27
N ILE A 318 -4.75 4.10 -10.21
CA ILE A 318 -5.56 4.88 -11.17
C ILE A 318 -6.01 3.95 -12.30
N PRO A 319 -7.31 3.77 -12.59
CA PRO A 319 -7.72 2.86 -13.66
C PRO A 319 -7.09 3.15 -15.01
N SER A 320 -6.82 2.08 -15.78
CA SER A 320 -6.13 2.19 -17.07
C SER A 320 -6.76 3.21 -18.02
N TYR A 321 -8.09 3.32 -18.04
CA TYR A 321 -8.84 4.28 -18.87
C TYR A 321 -8.77 5.73 -18.39
N ARG A 322 -8.30 5.99 -17.15
CA ARG A 322 -8.10 7.34 -16.59
C ARG A 322 -6.62 7.75 -16.60
N TYR A 323 -5.70 6.81 -16.81
CA TYR A 323 -4.26 7.03 -16.68
C TYR A 323 -3.74 8.14 -17.59
N ASP A 324 -3.97 8.06 -18.90
CA ASP A 324 -3.37 8.98 -19.88
C ASP A 324 -3.76 10.45 -19.62
N ALA A 325 -5.02 10.69 -19.29
CA ALA A 325 -5.53 12.04 -19.03
C ALA A 325 -4.88 12.65 -17.77
N LEU A 326 -4.70 11.85 -16.72
CA LEU A 326 -4.05 12.28 -15.48
C LEU A 326 -2.54 12.42 -15.65
N ALA A 327 -1.91 11.53 -16.41
CA ALA A 327 -0.48 11.61 -16.72
C ALA A 327 -0.17 12.87 -17.55
N GLU A 328 -1.01 13.25 -18.51
CA GLU A 328 -0.90 14.51 -19.24
C GLU A 328 -0.94 15.73 -18.31
N ARG A 329 -1.86 15.69 -17.32
CA ARG A 329 -2.04 16.76 -16.35
C ARG A 329 -0.86 16.93 -15.40
N TYR A 330 -0.27 15.83 -14.90
CA TYR A 330 0.67 15.87 -13.77
C TYR A 330 2.12 15.50 -14.10
N LEU A 331 2.36 14.75 -15.18
CA LEU A 331 3.66 14.12 -15.48
C LEU A 331 4.26 14.57 -16.82
N ASN A 332 3.48 14.57 -17.91
CA ASN A 332 4.02 14.69 -19.29
C ASN A 332 4.76 16.01 -19.54
N ASN A 333 4.29 17.09 -18.91
CA ASN A 333 4.78 18.44 -19.14
C ASN A 333 5.82 18.91 -18.11
N ASP A 334 6.26 18.04 -17.20
CA ASP A 334 7.26 18.35 -16.18
C ASP A 334 8.55 17.50 -16.39
N PRO A 335 9.63 18.10 -16.94
CA PRO A 335 10.89 17.40 -17.13
C PRO A 335 11.49 16.82 -15.84
N ALA A 336 11.19 17.40 -14.68
CA ALA A 336 11.69 16.90 -13.40
C ALA A 336 11.04 15.57 -13.00
N LYS A 337 9.89 15.22 -13.60
CA LYS A 337 9.12 14.00 -13.31
C LYS A 337 9.32 12.89 -14.34
N LYS A 338 10.32 13.01 -15.22
CA LYS A 338 10.58 12.02 -16.27
C LYS A 338 10.74 10.59 -15.72
N GLN A 339 11.52 10.42 -14.64
CA GLN A 339 11.72 9.09 -14.05
C GLN A 339 10.45 8.54 -13.41
N LEU A 340 9.68 9.39 -12.72
CA LEU A 340 8.37 9.01 -12.20
C LEU A 340 7.43 8.58 -13.34
N LYS A 341 7.39 9.33 -14.44
CA LYS A 341 6.61 8.95 -15.63
C LYS A 341 7.02 7.58 -16.15
N GLU A 342 8.31 7.32 -16.31
CA GLU A 342 8.83 6.01 -16.74
C GLU A 342 8.36 4.86 -15.82
N LYS A 343 8.40 5.05 -14.50
CA LYS A 343 7.89 4.05 -13.53
C LYS A 343 6.39 3.82 -13.68
N THR A 344 5.61 4.90 -13.76
CA THR A 344 4.15 4.80 -13.88
C THR A 344 3.72 4.22 -15.23
N ASP A 345 4.46 4.52 -16.32
CA ASP A 345 4.26 3.92 -17.64
C ASP A 345 4.57 2.43 -17.62
N ARG A 346 5.67 2.04 -16.96
CA ARG A 346 6.04 0.63 -16.83
C ARG A 346 4.93 -0.18 -16.16
N PHE A 347 4.32 0.37 -15.11
CA PHE A 347 3.18 -0.26 -14.46
C PHE A 347 1.91 -0.22 -15.33
N GLN A 348 1.62 0.90 -16.00
CA GLN A 348 0.50 0.99 -16.94
C GLN A 348 0.58 -0.10 -18.01
N GLN A 349 1.78 -0.37 -18.55
CA GLN A 349 1.98 -1.47 -19.49
C GLN A 349 1.72 -2.84 -18.86
N ALA A 350 2.20 -3.09 -17.62
CA ALA A 350 1.92 -4.33 -16.91
C ALA A 350 0.41 -4.58 -16.75
N ARG A 351 -0.34 -3.53 -16.41
CA ARG A 351 -1.80 -3.59 -16.30
C ARG A 351 -2.50 -3.84 -17.64
N LEU A 352 -2.05 -3.20 -18.72
CA LEU A 352 -2.60 -3.46 -20.06
C LEU A 352 -2.32 -4.91 -20.53
N ASN A 353 -1.23 -5.51 -20.06
CA ASN A 353 -0.88 -6.90 -20.35
C ASN A 353 -1.56 -7.92 -19.42
N LEU A 354 -2.22 -7.48 -18.34
CA LEU A 354 -2.70 -8.37 -17.28
C LEU A 354 -3.62 -9.47 -17.82
N GLU A 355 -4.62 -9.11 -18.64
CA GLU A 355 -5.55 -10.08 -19.21
C GLU A 355 -4.81 -11.16 -20.00
N LYS A 356 -3.87 -10.75 -20.86
CA LYS A 356 -3.03 -11.67 -21.63
C LYS A 356 -2.18 -12.57 -20.72
N ASN A 357 -1.60 -12.02 -19.66
CA ASN A 357 -0.74 -12.76 -18.75
C ASN A 357 -1.55 -13.79 -17.93
N ILE A 358 -2.76 -13.44 -17.48
CA ILE A 358 -3.68 -14.36 -16.81
C ILE A 358 -4.13 -15.47 -17.77
N LEU A 359 -4.50 -15.13 -19.01
CA LEU A 359 -4.89 -16.14 -20.00
C LEU A 359 -3.74 -17.10 -20.35
N ALA A 360 -2.51 -16.60 -20.41
CA ALA A 360 -1.32 -17.43 -20.61
C ALA A 360 -1.08 -18.36 -19.41
N ALA A 361 -1.24 -17.87 -18.18
CA ALA A 361 -1.13 -18.67 -16.97
C ALA A 361 -2.17 -19.82 -16.95
N VAL A 362 -3.43 -19.51 -17.25
CA VAL A 362 -4.50 -20.51 -17.34
C VAL A 362 -4.22 -21.55 -18.42
N ALA A 363 -3.70 -21.13 -19.58
CA ALA A 363 -3.34 -22.05 -20.67
C ALA A 363 -2.21 -23.03 -20.27
N ASP A 364 -1.30 -22.60 -19.39
CA ASP A 364 -0.22 -23.41 -18.84
C ASP A 364 -0.62 -24.18 -17.56
N GLY A 365 -1.91 -24.16 -17.21
CA GLY A 365 -2.49 -24.96 -16.13
C GLY A 365 -2.55 -24.29 -14.76
N VAL A 366 -2.26 -22.99 -14.65
CA VAL A 366 -2.45 -22.24 -13.40
C VAL A 366 -3.94 -22.06 -13.13
N GLU A 367 -4.37 -22.40 -11.92
CA GLU A 367 -5.75 -22.19 -11.51
C GLU A 367 -5.96 -20.72 -11.09
N VAL A 368 -6.96 -20.05 -11.66
CA VAL A 368 -7.25 -18.65 -11.34
C VAL A 368 -8.68 -18.52 -10.84
N ASN A 369 -8.82 -18.13 -9.57
CA ASN A 369 -10.08 -17.91 -8.89
C ASN A 369 -10.21 -16.44 -8.48
N THR A 370 -11.45 -15.93 -8.47
CA THR A 370 -11.72 -14.55 -8.06
C THR A 370 -12.93 -14.49 -7.14
N ILE A 371 -12.74 -13.87 -5.99
CA ILE A 371 -13.76 -13.52 -5.01
C ILE A 371 -13.92 -12.00 -5.10
N ALA A 372 -15.06 -11.55 -5.60
CA ALA A 372 -15.38 -10.15 -5.75
C ALA A 372 -16.65 -9.80 -4.94
N ALA A 373 -16.72 -8.54 -4.51
CA ALA A 373 -17.93 -7.93 -4.01
C ALA A 373 -18.43 -6.88 -5.01
N ALA A 374 -19.72 -6.60 -4.94
CA ALA A 374 -20.46 -5.81 -5.91
C ALA A 374 -21.65 -5.15 -5.21
N ASN A 375 -22.24 -4.17 -5.88
CA ASN A 375 -23.47 -3.49 -5.48
C ASN A 375 -23.33 -2.70 -4.17
N LEU A 376 -22.16 -2.10 -3.97
CA LEU A 376 -21.91 -1.08 -2.97
C LEU A 376 -21.46 0.21 -3.64
N ASP A 377 -21.97 1.34 -3.15
CA ASP A 377 -21.46 2.67 -3.48
C ASP A 377 -20.10 2.91 -2.81
N PHE A 378 -19.28 3.83 -3.34
CA PHE A 378 -18.01 4.14 -2.68
C PHE A 378 -18.24 4.76 -1.30
N GLY A 379 -17.61 4.18 -0.28
CA GLY A 379 -17.79 4.56 1.12
C GLY A 379 -19.06 4.01 1.77
N GLU A 380 -19.79 3.10 1.12
CA GLU A 380 -20.92 2.42 1.76
C GLU A 380 -20.41 1.52 2.91
N GLN A 381 -21.02 1.67 4.10
CA GLN A 381 -20.63 1.07 5.39
C GLN A 381 -19.33 1.63 5.98
N ASP A 382 -18.19 1.10 5.55
CA ASP A 382 -16.86 1.45 6.04
C ASP A 382 -16.21 2.43 5.06
N TYR A 383 -15.41 3.37 5.57
CA TYR A 383 -14.74 4.40 4.75
C TYR A 383 -15.67 5.40 4.04
N THR A 384 -16.75 5.81 4.70
CA THR A 384 -17.73 6.83 4.25
C THR A 384 -17.13 8.12 3.69
N PHE A 385 -15.92 8.50 4.12
CA PHE A 385 -15.20 9.64 3.55
C PHE A 385 -14.91 9.51 2.06
N PHE A 386 -14.88 8.29 1.50
CA PHE A 386 -14.73 8.10 0.05
C PHE A 386 -15.96 8.49 -0.76
N GLY A 387 -17.14 8.64 -0.14
CA GLY A 387 -18.34 9.16 -0.82
C GLY A 387 -18.18 10.59 -1.37
N ILE A 388 -17.11 11.30 -0.97
CA ILE A 388 -16.80 12.65 -1.43
C ILE A 388 -16.33 12.70 -2.89
N VAL A 389 -16.03 11.57 -3.53
CA VAL A 389 -15.63 11.56 -4.95
C VAL A 389 -16.86 11.63 -5.85
N ALA A 390 -16.71 12.25 -7.03
CA ALA A 390 -17.84 12.40 -7.95
C ALA A 390 -18.43 11.06 -8.41
N SER A 391 -17.57 10.04 -8.56
CA SER A 391 -17.94 8.67 -8.94
C SER A 391 -18.66 7.86 -7.87
N ALA A 392 -18.90 8.41 -6.67
CA ALA A 392 -19.35 7.61 -5.52
C ALA A 392 -20.62 6.78 -5.76
N SER A 393 -21.56 7.28 -6.56
CA SER A 393 -22.84 6.62 -6.88
C SER A 393 -22.96 6.11 -8.32
N ASP A 394 -21.89 6.24 -9.11
CA ASP A 394 -21.91 5.92 -10.55
C ASP A 394 -21.39 4.51 -10.85
N TYR A 395 -20.80 3.82 -9.87
CA TYR A 395 -20.09 2.57 -10.08
C TYR A 395 -20.51 1.47 -9.12
N ASN A 396 -20.66 0.27 -9.68
CA ASN A 396 -20.78 -0.94 -8.91
C ASN A 396 -19.41 -1.33 -8.33
N SER A 397 -19.28 -1.35 -7.00
CA SER A 397 -18.03 -1.59 -6.29
C SER A 397 -18.21 -2.52 -5.08
N ASP A 398 -17.10 -2.80 -4.39
CA ASP A 398 -17.08 -3.41 -3.06
C ASP A 398 -17.10 -2.38 -1.91
N GLY A 399 -17.38 -1.11 -2.22
CA GLY A 399 -17.26 0.03 -1.31
C GLY A 399 -15.97 0.85 -1.55
N ILE A 400 -14.97 0.30 -2.25
CA ILE A 400 -13.68 0.95 -2.49
C ILE A 400 -13.15 0.71 -3.92
N ILE A 401 -13.26 -0.50 -4.44
CA ILE A 401 -12.68 -0.94 -5.71
C ILE A 401 -13.81 -1.31 -6.66
N ASN A 402 -13.77 -0.78 -7.88
CA ASN A 402 -14.76 -1.08 -8.92
C ASN A 402 -14.85 -2.61 -9.17
N LEU A 403 -16.05 -3.15 -9.37
CA LEU A 403 -16.26 -4.57 -9.69
C LEU A 403 -15.43 -5.03 -10.89
N ALA A 404 -15.38 -4.22 -11.95
CA ALA A 404 -14.60 -4.52 -13.15
C ALA A 404 -13.10 -4.63 -12.85
N SER A 405 -12.60 -3.91 -11.84
CA SER A 405 -11.22 -3.99 -11.39
C SER A 405 -10.95 -5.29 -10.63
N THR A 406 -11.87 -5.74 -9.77
CA THR A 406 -11.69 -6.97 -8.99
C THR A 406 -11.86 -8.25 -9.81
N THR A 407 -12.47 -8.17 -10.99
CA THR A 407 -12.91 -9.33 -11.81
C THR A 407 -12.34 -9.40 -13.21
N ILE A 408 -11.30 -8.60 -13.52
CA ILE A 408 -10.72 -8.55 -14.89
C ILE A 408 -11.81 -8.20 -15.93
N GLY A 409 -12.68 -7.25 -15.59
CA GLY A 409 -13.62 -6.64 -16.52
C GLY A 409 -15.08 -7.10 -16.45
N ALA A 410 -15.53 -7.78 -15.38
CA ALA A 410 -16.95 -8.08 -15.25
C ALA A 410 -17.79 -6.81 -15.09
N THR A 411 -19.03 -6.87 -15.60
CA THR A 411 -20.03 -5.80 -15.46
C THR A 411 -21.08 -6.21 -14.46
N GLY A 412 -21.48 -5.29 -13.58
CA GLY A 412 -22.61 -5.47 -12.66
C GLY A 412 -23.90 -4.91 -13.23
N ALA A 413 -25.04 -5.46 -12.80
CA ALA A 413 -26.31 -4.76 -12.97
C ALA A 413 -26.30 -3.51 -12.06
N PRO A 414 -26.91 -2.40 -12.52
CA PRO A 414 -27.11 -1.21 -11.70
C PRO A 414 -28.13 -1.44 -10.57
#